data_AF-A0A376L5D2-F1
#
_entry.id   AF-A0A376L5D2-F1
#
_cell.length_a   1.000
_cell.length_b   1.000
_cell.length_c   1.000
_cell.angle_alpha   90.00
_cell.angle_beta   90.00
_cell.angle_gamma   90.00
#
_symmetry.space_group_name_H-M   'P 1'
#
loop_
_entity.id
_entity.type
_entity.pdbx_description
1 polymer ?
#
loop_
_entity_poly.entity_id
_entity_poly.type
_entity_poly.pdbx_seq_one_letter_code
_entity_poly.pdbx_strand_id
1 'polypeptide(L)'
;MDVSYLLDSLNDKQREAVAAPRSNLLVLAGAGSGKTRVLVHRIAWLMSVENCSPYSIMAVTFTNKAAAEMRHRIGQLMGTSQGGMWVGTFHGLAHRLLRAHHMDANLPQDFQILDSEDQLRLLKRPDQSHEPRREAVAAAPGNVVHQQPER
;
A
#
# COMPACT_ATOMS: atom_id res chain seq x y z
N MET A 1 8.98 -3.22 -35.78
CA MET A 1 9.31 -4.06 -34.61
C MET A 1 8.22 -5.10 -34.53
N ASP A 2 8.55 -6.39 -34.57
CA ASP A 2 7.54 -7.45 -34.49
C ASP A 2 6.98 -7.48 -33.06
N VAL A 3 5.68 -7.19 -32.91
CA VAL A 3 4.98 -7.17 -31.62
C VAL A 3 4.08 -8.40 -31.44
N SER A 4 4.10 -9.35 -32.38
CA SER A 4 3.24 -10.54 -32.38
C SER A 4 3.42 -11.37 -31.12
N TYR A 5 4.66 -11.44 -30.60
CA TYR A 5 5.00 -12.13 -29.35
C TYR A 5 4.18 -11.66 -28.13
N LEU A 6 3.66 -10.41 -28.15
CA LEU A 6 2.78 -9.88 -27.10
C LEU A 6 1.38 -10.52 -27.12
N LEU A 7 0.97 -11.14 -28.22
CA LEU A 7 -0.38 -11.69 -28.42
C LEU A 7 -0.40 -13.19 -28.73
N ASP A 8 0.69 -13.76 -29.26
CA ASP A 8 0.74 -15.14 -29.76
C ASP A 8 0.31 -16.18 -28.72
N SER A 9 0.69 -15.94 -27.48
CA SER A 9 0.53 -16.90 -26.39
C SER A 9 -0.79 -16.73 -25.62
N LEU A 10 -1.64 -15.78 -26.03
CA LEU A 10 -2.92 -15.44 -25.42
C LEU A 10 -4.08 -16.19 -26.09
N ASN A 11 -5.23 -16.29 -25.42
CA ASN A 11 -6.48 -16.67 -26.11
C ASN A 11 -7.19 -15.43 -26.69
N ASP A 12 -8.28 -15.64 -27.44
CA ASP A 12 -8.96 -14.54 -28.14
C ASP A 12 -9.48 -13.44 -27.19
N LYS A 13 -10.03 -13.82 -26.03
CA LYS A 13 -10.51 -12.85 -25.03
C LYS A 13 -9.39 -12.09 -24.34
N GLN A 14 -8.25 -12.73 -24.12
CA GLN A 14 -7.07 -12.07 -23.59
C GLN A 14 -6.45 -11.13 -24.63
N ARG A 15 -6.40 -11.53 -25.92
CA ARG A 15 -5.95 -10.66 -27.01
C ARG A 15 -6.83 -9.43 -27.13
N GLU A 16 -8.15 -9.60 -27.11
CA GLU A 16 -9.13 -8.51 -27.12
C GLU A 16 -8.85 -7.51 -26.00
N ALA A 17 -8.64 -7.97 -24.77
CA ALA A 17 -8.34 -7.11 -23.62
C ALA A 17 -6.96 -6.42 -23.72
N VAL A 18 -5.94 -7.11 -24.24
CA VAL A 18 -4.58 -6.58 -24.36
C VAL A 18 -4.46 -5.55 -25.47
N ALA A 19 -5.10 -5.79 -26.61
CA ALA A 19 -5.03 -4.94 -27.81
C ALA A 19 -6.16 -3.91 -27.90
N ALA A 20 -7.05 -3.83 -26.90
CA ALA A 20 -8.13 -2.85 -26.87
C ALA A 20 -7.61 -1.40 -27.04
N PRO A 21 -8.39 -0.48 -27.63
CA PRO A 21 -8.01 0.92 -27.66
C PRO A 21 -7.86 1.50 -26.24
N ARG A 22 -7.23 2.67 -26.11
CA ARG A 22 -7.07 3.35 -24.83
C ARG A 22 -8.42 3.86 -24.34
N SER A 23 -9.06 3.09 -23.46
CA SER A 23 -10.31 3.44 -22.79
C SER A 23 -10.35 2.83 -21.38
N ASN A 24 -11.35 3.25 -20.59
CA ASN A 24 -11.67 2.55 -19.35
C ASN A 24 -12.19 1.15 -19.71
N LEU A 25 -11.54 0.11 -19.17
CA LEU A 25 -11.87 -1.28 -19.46
C LEU A 25 -11.90 -2.10 -18.17
N LEU A 26 -12.97 -2.86 -17.98
CA LEU A 26 -13.12 -3.81 -16.87
C LEU A 26 -12.96 -5.24 -17.38
N VAL A 27 -12.00 -5.98 -16.83
CA VAL A 27 -11.79 -7.40 -17.15
C VAL A 27 -12.26 -8.27 -15.99
N LEU A 28 -13.43 -8.89 -16.17
CA LEU A 28 -13.99 -9.86 -15.21
C LEU A 28 -13.61 -11.27 -15.62
N ALA A 29 -12.94 -12.01 -14.72
CA ALA A 29 -12.54 -13.38 -15.01
C ALA A 29 -12.34 -14.21 -13.75
N GLY A 30 -12.63 -15.51 -13.84
CA GLY A 30 -12.48 -16.47 -12.75
C GLY A 30 -11.03 -16.67 -12.29
N ALA A 31 -10.82 -17.45 -11.23
CA ALA A 31 -9.48 -17.89 -10.83
C ALA A 31 -8.79 -18.65 -11.97
N GLY A 32 -7.46 -18.55 -12.08
CA GLY A 32 -6.69 -19.27 -13.12
C GLY A 32 -6.82 -18.75 -14.56
N SER A 33 -7.74 -17.83 -14.86
CA SER A 33 -8.00 -17.28 -16.21
C SER A 33 -6.90 -16.40 -16.81
N GLY A 34 -5.80 -16.17 -16.10
CA GLY A 34 -4.67 -15.38 -16.60
C GLY A 34 -4.82 -13.86 -16.46
N LYS A 35 -5.65 -13.33 -15.54
CA LYS A 35 -5.80 -11.88 -15.31
C LYS A 35 -4.48 -11.12 -15.17
N THR A 36 -3.55 -11.64 -14.38
CA THR A 36 -2.21 -11.02 -14.21
C THR A 36 -1.43 -11.03 -15.52
N ARG A 37 -1.55 -12.10 -16.33
CA ARG A 37 -0.93 -12.18 -17.65
C ARG A 37 -1.49 -11.11 -18.59
N VAL A 38 -2.81 -10.95 -18.63
CA VAL A 38 -3.46 -9.87 -19.40
C VAL A 38 -2.93 -8.50 -18.99
N LEU A 39 -2.84 -8.22 -17.69
CA LEU A 39 -2.29 -6.94 -17.19
C LEU A 39 -0.85 -6.70 -17.64
N VAL A 40 0.03 -7.70 -17.52
CA VAL A 40 1.44 -7.58 -17.94
C VAL A 40 1.56 -7.34 -19.44
N HIS A 41 0.84 -8.13 -20.25
CA HIS A 41 0.85 -7.98 -21.70
C HIS A 41 0.21 -6.65 -22.13
N ARG A 42 -0.82 -6.17 -21.44
CA ARG A 42 -1.42 -4.85 -21.69
C ARG A 42 -0.43 -3.72 -21.44
N ILE A 43 0.33 -3.77 -20.36
CA ILE A 43 1.37 -2.77 -20.09
C ILE A 43 2.42 -2.76 -21.20
N ALA A 44 2.90 -3.94 -21.61
CA ALA A 44 3.83 -4.08 -22.73
C ALA A 44 3.24 -3.55 -24.05
N TRP A 45 1.97 -3.84 -24.33
CA TRP A 45 1.26 -3.31 -25.50
C TRP A 45 1.18 -1.77 -25.49
N LEU A 46 0.82 -1.18 -24.36
CA LEU A 46 0.77 0.28 -24.22
C LEU A 46 2.13 0.94 -24.48
N MET A 47 3.23 0.28 -24.08
CA MET A 47 4.57 0.81 -24.31
C MET A 47 5.05 0.59 -25.74
N SER A 48 4.88 -0.62 -26.29
CA SER A 48 5.46 -1.01 -27.58
C SER A 48 4.62 -0.60 -28.79
N VAL A 49 3.29 -0.59 -28.66
CA VAL A 49 2.36 -0.31 -29.77
C VAL A 49 1.77 1.08 -29.66
N GLU A 50 1.27 1.46 -28.49
CA GLU A 50 0.70 2.79 -28.26
C GLU A 50 1.77 3.86 -27.95
N ASN A 51 3.06 3.47 -27.89
CA ASN A 51 4.20 4.33 -27.60
C ASN A 51 4.04 5.15 -26.30
N CYS A 52 3.36 4.59 -25.29
CA CYS A 52 3.21 5.24 -23.99
C CYS A 52 4.55 5.25 -23.25
N SER A 53 4.90 6.42 -22.70
CA SER A 53 6.05 6.55 -21.80
C SER A 53 5.85 5.67 -20.55
N PRO A 54 6.89 4.96 -20.05
CA PRO A 54 6.81 4.22 -18.79
C PRO A 54 6.33 5.08 -17.62
N TYR A 55 6.68 6.37 -17.63
CA TYR A 55 6.29 7.36 -16.62
C TYR A 55 4.78 7.65 -16.59
N SER A 56 4.05 7.28 -17.66
CA SER A 56 2.59 7.44 -17.74
C SER A 56 1.81 6.21 -17.25
N ILE A 57 2.51 5.15 -16.84
CA ILE A 57 1.90 3.88 -16.44
C ILE A 57 2.03 3.69 -14.92
N MET A 58 0.89 3.43 -14.29
CA MET A 58 0.80 3.01 -12.90
C MET A 58 0.06 1.67 -12.80
N ALA A 59 0.68 0.68 -12.20
CA ALA A 59 0.10 -0.63 -11.91
C ALA A 59 0.07 -0.88 -10.40
N VAL A 60 -1.15 -1.00 -9.86
CA VAL A 60 -1.40 -1.14 -8.43
C VAL A 60 -2.06 -2.47 -8.10
N THR A 61 -1.68 -3.07 -6.96
CA THR A 61 -2.29 -4.30 -6.43
C THR A 61 -2.34 -4.27 -4.90
N PHE A 62 -2.89 -5.31 -4.28
CA PHE A 62 -3.04 -5.37 -2.82
C PHE A 62 -1.81 -5.94 -2.11
N THR A 63 -1.10 -6.90 -2.70
CA THR A 63 -0.01 -7.60 -2.01
C THR A 63 1.36 -7.28 -2.60
N ASN A 64 2.37 -7.22 -1.73
CA ASN A 64 3.76 -7.02 -2.14
C ASN A 64 4.24 -8.14 -3.09
N LYS A 65 3.81 -9.38 -2.84
CA LYS A 65 4.11 -10.53 -3.69
C LYS A 65 3.58 -10.33 -5.12
N ALA A 66 2.32 -9.93 -5.27
CA ALA A 66 1.75 -9.67 -6.59
C ALA A 66 2.44 -8.50 -7.30
N ALA A 67 2.79 -7.43 -6.57
CA ALA A 67 3.51 -6.30 -7.16
C ALA A 67 4.92 -6.72 -7.64
N ALA A 68 5.66 -7.49 -6.84
CA ALA A 68 6.97 -8.00 -7.19
C ALA A 68 6.91 -8.95 -8.39
N GLU A 69 5.94 -9.87 -8.40
CA GLU A 69 5.71 -10.80 -9.51
C GLU A 69 5.35 -10.05 -10.81
N MET A 70 4.50 -9.03 -10.72
CA MET A 70 4.13 -8.21 -11.87
C MET A 70 5.34 -7.47 -12.44
N ARG A 71 6.16 -6.81 -11.59
CA ARG A 71 7.42 -6.19 -12.03
C ARG A 71 8.34 -7.20 -12.70
N HIS A 72 8.52 -8.38 -12.10
CA HIS A 72 9.36 -9.42 -12.69
C HIS A 72 8.89 -9.83 -14.08
N ARG A 73 7.59 -10.12 -14.24
CA ARG A 73 7.00 -10.54 -15.52
C ARG A 73 7.09 -9.46 -16.61
N ILE A 74 6.88 -8.18 -16.25
CA ILE A 74 7.06 -7.06 -17.20
C ILE A 74 8.52 -6.98 -17.64
N GLY A 75 9.46 -7.11 -16.72
CA GLY A 75 10.90 -7.05 -17.03
C GLY A 75 11.33 -8.17 -17.98
N GLN A 76 10.85 -9.39 -17.74
CA GLN A 76 11.09 -10.53 -18.63
C GLN A 76 10.51 -10.30 -20.03
N LEU A 77 9.30 -9.73 -20.12
CA LEU A 77 8.62 -9.52 -21.40
C LEU A 77 9.22 -8.39 -22.25
N MET A 78 9.73 -7.33 -21.60
CA MET A 78 10.21 -6.12 -22.27
C MET A 78 11.74 -6.07 -22.46
N GLY A 79 12.50 -6.94 -21.79
CA GLY A 79 13.96 -7.02 -21.92
C GLY A 79 14.73 -5.76 -21.53
N THR A 80 14.06 -4.76 -20.94
CA THR A 80 14.60 -3.42 -20.66
C THR A 80 14.27 -2.99 -19.23
N SER A 81 15.03 -2.03 -18.73
CA SER A 81 14.79 -1.40 -17.42
C SER A 81 13.43 -0.70 -17.42
N GLN A 82 12.59 -1.04 -16.43
CA GLN A 82 11.27 -0.42 -16.18
C GLN A 82 11.40 0.99 -15.55
N GLY A 83 12.51 1.68 -15.78
CA GLY A 83 12.79 2.99 -15.21
C GLY A 83 11.63 3.95 -15.46
N GLY A 84 11.12 4.55 -14.38
CA GLY A 84 10.02 5.52 -14.43
C GLY A 84 8.61 4.97 -14.22
N MET A 85 8.37 3.66 -14.43
CA MET A 85 7.04 3.07 -14.21
C MET A 85 6.73 2.86 -12.73
N TRP A 86 5.49 3.15 -12.33
CA TRP A 86 5.03 2.94 -10.95
C TRP A 86 4.33 1.59 -10.85
N VAL A 87 5.00 0.59 -10.29
CA VAL A 87 4.39 -0.70 -9.98
C VAL A 87 4.49 -0.95 -8.49
N GLY A 88 3.38 -1.18 -7.80
CA GLY A 88 3.39 -1.30 -6.34
C GLY A 88 2.07 -1.71 -5.71
N THR A 89 2.04 -1.66 -4.38
CA THR A 89 0.80 -1.79 -3.62
C THR A 89 0.15 -0.43 -3.39
N PHE A 90 -1.15 -0.41 -3.06
CA PHE A 90 -1.82 0.84 -2.65
C PHE A 90 -1.03 1.58 -1.56
N HIS A 91 -0.68 0.89 -0.47
CA HIS A 91 0.11 1.46 0.62
C HIS A 91 1.51 1.91 0.16
N GLY A 92 2.22 1.10 -0.65
CA GLY A 92 3.56 1.45 -1.10
C GLY A 92 3.59 2.69 -2.01
N LEU A 93 2.63 2.81 -2.92
CA LEU A 93 2.53 3.95 -3.83
C LEU A 93 2.04 5.21 -3.08
N ALA A 94 1.06 5.07 -2.17
CA ALA A 94 0.62 6.17 -1.32
C ALA A 94 1.74 6.67 -0.41
N HIS A 95 2.50 5.76 0.22
CA HIS A 95 3.66 6.12 1.03
C HIS A 95 4.72 6.86 0.21
N ARG A 96 5.02 6.41 -1.02
CA ARG A 96 5.93 7.12 -1.94
C ARG A 96 5.44 8.54 -2.24
N LEU A 97 4.15 8.70 -2.49
CA LEU A 97 3.53 10.01 -2.74
C LEU A 97 3.65 10.93 -1.52
N LEU A 98 3.30 10.43 -0.33
CA LEU A 98 3.39 11.18 0.92
C LEU A 98 4.83 11.59 1.27
N ARG A 99 5.83 10.75 0.96
CA ARG A 99 7.24 11.13 1.16
C ARG A 99 7.67 12.24 0.22
N ALA A 100 7.27 12.17 -1.04
CA ALA A 100 7.59 13.19 -2.05
C ALA A 100 6.90 14.53 -1.75
N HIS A 101 5.73 14.50 -1.13
CA HIS A 101 4.88 15.68 -0.87
C HIS A 101 4.54 15.84 0.62
N HIS A 102 5.50 15.56 1.51
CA HIS A 102 5.24 15.56 2.96
C HIS A 102 4.79 16.94 3.47
N MET A 103 5.35 18.02 2.93
CA MET A 103 4.95 19.40 3.24
C MET A 103 3.48 19.67 2.89
N ASP A 104 3.06 19.30 1.68
CA ASP A 104 1.67 19.47 1.21
C ASP A 104 0.70 18.59 2.01
N ALA A 105 1.17 17.42 2.47
CA ALA A 105 0.41 16.51 3.33
C ALA A 105 0.41 16.93 4.81
N ASN A 106 1.10 18.03 5.18
CA ASN A 106 1.31 18.46 6.56
C ASN A 106 1.89 17.35 7.46
N LEU A 107 2.89 16.63 6.94
CA LEU A 107 3.60 15.57 7.63
C LEU A 107 5.08 15.93 7.81
N PRO A 108 5.72 15.48 8.91
CA PRO A 108 7.17 15.57 9.02
C PRO A 108 7.84 14.73 7.94
N GLN A 109 9.00 15.17 7.44
CA GLN A 109 9.74 14.51 6.36
C GLN A 109 10.01 13.03 6.65
N ASP A 110 10.28 12.71 7.91
CA ASP A 110 10.63 11.41 8.47
C ASP A 110 9.48 10.75 9.26
N PHE A 111 8.21 11.08 8.94
CA PHE A 111 7.04 10.48 9.58
C PHE A 111 7.15 8.94 9.70
N GLN A 112 6.68 8.38 10.81
CA GLN A 112 6.72 6.95 11.04
C GLN A 112 5.42 6.29 10.59
N ILE A 113 5.52 5.09 10.03
CA ILE A 113 4.36 4.23 9.78
C ILE A 113 4.13 3.43 11.06
N LEU A 114 2.98 3.62 11.68
CA LEU A 114 2.55 2.82 12.83
C LEU A 114 2.02 1.48 12.32
N ASP A 115 2.63 0.39 12.79
CA ASP A 115 2.07 -0.94 12.57
C ASP A 115 0.93 -1.25 13.55
N SER A 116 0.31 -2.41 13.40
CA SER A 116 -0.81 -2.81 14.25
C SER A 116 -0.45 -2.94 15.74
N GLU A 117 0.80 -3.29 16.06
CA GLU A 117 1.25 -3.43 17.44
C GLU A 117 1.48 -2.07 18.07
N ASP A 118 2.11 -1.14 17.34
CA ASP A 118 2.29 0.23 17.78
C ASP A 118 0.95 0.94 17.97
N GLN A 119 0.01 0.74 17.04
CA GLN A 119 -1.36 1.25 17.17
C GLN A 119 -2.03 0.71 18.45
N LEU A 120 -1.91 -0.59 18.72
CA LEU A 120 -2.49 -1.18 19.92
C LEU A 120 -1.85 -0.65 21.20
N ARG A 121 -0.53 -0.45 21.20
CA ARG A 121 0.20 0.15 22.33
C ARG A 121 -0.27 1.58 22.59
N LEU A 122 -0.48 2.38 21.53
CA LEU A 122 -0.99 3.75 21.65
C LEU A 122 -2.41 3.77 22.24
N LEU A 123 -3.30 2.91 21.74
CA LEU A 123 -4.69 2.82 22.25
C LEU A 123 -4.77 2.33 23.69
N LYS A 124 -3.81 1.52 24.15
CA LYS A 124 -3.75 1.01 25.53
C LYS A 124 -3.03 1.93 26.49
N ARG A 125 -2.43 3.04 26.04
CA ARG A 125 -1.79 3.99 26.96
C ARG A 125 -2.87 4.57 27.87
N PRO A 126 -2.74 4.45 29.20
CA PRO A 126 -3.68 5.08 30.12
C PRO A 126 -3.65 6.58 29.88
N ASP A 127 -4.83 7.17 29.75
CA ASP A 127 -4.99 8.61 29.56
C ASP A 127 -4.51 9.35 30.81
N GLN A 128 -3.29 9.87 30.78
CA GLN A 128 -2.73 10.68 31.86
C GLN A 128 -3.40 12.06 31.96
N SER A 129 -4.21 12.47 30.97
CA SER A 129 -4.99 13.71 31.06
C SER A 129 -6.24 13.57 31.93
N HIS A 130 -6.61 12.33 32.28
CA HIS A 130 -7.67 11.99 33.23
C HIS A 130 -7.13 11.40 34.54
N GLU A 131 -5.96 11.82 35.02
CA GLU A 131 -5.66 11.62 36.44
C GLU A 131 -6.60 12.51 37.26
N PRO A 132 -7.51 11.94 38.11
CA PRO A 132 -8.20 12.77 39.08
C PRO A 132 -7.12 13.40 39.95
N ARG A 133 -7.06 14.73 39.97
CA ARG A 133 -6.21 15.46 40.93
C ARG A 133 -6.45 14.83 42.29
N ARG A 134 -5.45 14.13 42.83
CA ARG A 134 -5.48 13.68 44.21
C ARG A 134 -5.51 14.96 45.04
N GLU A 135 -6.70 15.36 45.48
CA GLU A 135 -6.82 16.38 46.52
C GLU A 135 -6.04 15.85 47.72
N ALA A 136 -4.96 16.53 48.05
CA ALA A 136 -4.24 16.29 49.29
C ALA A 136 -5.22 16.58 50.42
N VAL A 137 -5.76 15.51 51.02
CA VAL A 137 -6.46 15.64 52.31
C VAL A 137 -5.38 16.06 53.30
N ALA A 138 -5.37 17.34 53.64
CA ALA A 138 -4.57 17.86 54.74
C ALA A 138 -4.99 17.09 56.00
N ALA A 139 -4.07 16.28 56.53
CA ALA A 139 -4.26 15.64 57.83
C ALA A 139 -4.40 16.76 58.87
N ALA A 140 -5.58 16.85 59.49
CA ALA A 140 -5.78 17.71 60.65
C ALA A 140 -4.84 17.24 61.78
N PRO A 141 -4.14 18.15 62.47
CA PRO A 141 -3.27 17.78 63.56
C PRO A 141 -4.13 17.38 64.77
N GLY A 142 -3.92 16.16 65.25
CA GLY A 142 -4.42 15.70 66.54
C GLY A 142 -5.68 14.83 66.46
N ASN A 143 -5.47 13.52 66.40
CA ASN A 143 -5.96 12.63 67.45
C ASN A 143 -5.33 11.25 67.26
N VAL A 144 -4.47 10.88 68.19
CA VAL A 144 -3.97 9.51 68.34
C VAL A 144 -5.14 8.70 68.91
N VAL A 145 -5.65 7.75 68.13
CA VAL A 145 -6.46 6.65 68.66
C VAL A 145 -5.70 5.37 68.37
N HIS A 146 -5.11 4.80 69.43
CA HIS A 146 -4.67 3.42 69.44
C HIS A 146 -5.90 2.52 69.34
N GLN A 147 -5.96 1.67 68.31
CA GLN A 147 -6.75 0.44 68.35
C GLN A 147 -5.80 -0.75 68.20
N GLN A 148 -5.85 -1.62 69.21
CA GLN A 148 -5.14 -2.89 69.29
C GLN A 148 -5.67 -3.89 68.24
N PRO A 149 -4.89 -4.91 67.87
CA PRO A 149 -5.34 -5.93 66.94
C PRO A 149 -6.28 -6.91 67.66
N GLU A 150 -7.49 -7.10 67.14
CA GLU A 150 -8.27 -8.29 67.48
C GLU A 150 -7.82 -9.45 66.57
N ARG A 151 -7.29 -10.47 67.27
CA ARG A 151 -6.90 -11.84 66.94
C ARG A 151 -7.19 -12.40 65.55
#